data_AF-A0A7L3X5Q7-F1
#
_entry.id   AF-A0A7L3X5Q7-F1
#
_cell.length_a   1.000
_cell.length_b   1.000
_cell.length_c   1.000
_cell.angle_alpha   90.00
_cell.angle_beta   90.00
_cell.angle_gamma   90.00
#
_symmetry.space_group_name_H-M   'P 1'
#
loop_
_entity.id
_entity.type
_entity.pdbx_description
1 polymer ?
#
loop_
_entity_poly.entity_id
_entity_poly.type
_entity_poly.pdbx_seq_one_letter_code
_entity_poly.pdbx_strand_id
1 'polypeptide(L)'
;PGAGAQPVPEAAAGGRSAALRARMEERLLGARFRLINQQLYTSSSREAARLFQSDPEAFRTYHRGFARQVGRWPENPVQRIIRYLRRRPASLVVADFGCGDCKIAGSVRNKVHCFDLVPLSPRVTVCDMAEV
;
A
#
# COMPACT_ATOMS: atom_id res chain seq x y z
N PRO A 1 26.66 54.75 -26.33
CA PRO A 1 26.87 53.29 -26.45
C PRO A 1 27.20 52.67 -25.07
N GLY A 2 26.24 52.00 -24.46
CA GLY A 2 26.42 51.31 -23.18
C GLY A 2 25.27 50.35 -22.98
N ALA A 3 25.33 49.21 -23.67
CA ALA A 3 24.33 48.17 -23.57
C ALA A 3 24.38 47.57 -22.16
N GLY A 4 23.26 47.65 -21.43
CA GLY A 4 23.09 47.04 -20.13
C GLY A 4 23.15 45.52 -20.21
N ALA A 5 23.91 44.91 -19.31
CA ALA A 5 23.85 43.48 -19.06
C ALA A 5 22.48 43.14 -18.44
N GLN A 6 21.72 42.26 -19.11
CA GLN A 6 20.52 41.69 -18.52
C GLN A 6 20.88 40.54 -17.55
N PRO A 7 20.28 40.47 -16.36
CA PRO A 7 20.46 39.33 -15.47
C PRO A 7 19.67 38.13 -16.00
N VAL A 8 20.31 36.96 -16.01
CA VAL A 8 19.75 35.66 -16.43
C VAL A 8 18.77 35.16 -15.34
N PRO A 9 17.64 34.50 -15.66
CA PRO A 9 16.60 34.24 -14.68
C PRO A 9 16.95 33.08 -13.73
N GLU A 10 17.05 33.40 -12.44
CA GLU A 10 17.33 32.50 -11.31
C GLU A 10 16.21 31.45 -11.05
N ALA A 11 15.03 31.64 -11.65
CA ALA A 11 13.84 30.81 -11.44
C ALA A 11 13.93 29.37 -12.01
N ALA A 12 14.76 29.12 -13.03
CA ALA A 12 14.82 27.82 -13.72
C ALA A 12 15.68 26.76 -13.01
N ALA A 13 16.52 27.17 -12.05
CA ALA A 13 17.41 26.26 -11.31
C ALA A 13 16.68 25.57 -10.13
N GLY A 14 15.79 26.29 -9.45
CA GLY A 14 14.99 25.76 -8.34
C GLY A 14 14.05 24.63 -8.75
N GLY A 15 13.39 24.76 -9.90
CA GLY A 15 12.47 23.73 -10.42
C GLY A 15 13.17 22.42 -10.81
N ARG A 16 14.38 22.50 -11.38
CA ARG A 16 15.17 21.31 -11.73
C ARG A 16 15.67 20.56 -10.50
N SER A 17 16.12 21.28 -9.48
CA SER A 17 16.55 20.68 -8.20
C SER A 17 15.40 20.02 -7.46
N ALA A 18 14.22 20.66 -7.40
CA ALA A 18 13.02 20.09 -6.79
C ALA A 18 12.55 18.82 -7.52
N ALA A 19 12.55 18.82 -8.86
CA ALA A 19 12.18 17.65 -9.65
C ALA A 19 13.17 16.48 -9.44
N LEU A 20 14.47 16.76 -9.31
CA LEU A 20 15.48 15.75 -9.00
C LEU A 20 15.27 15.15 -7.60
N ARG A 21 15.03 15.99 -6.59
CA ARG A 21 14.72 15.56 -5.22
C ARG A 21 13.49 14.64 -5.18
N ALA A 22 12.40 15.04 -5.82
CA ALA A 22 11.18 14.23 -5.88
C ALA A 22 11.42 12.85 -6.54
N ARG A 23 12.23 12.79 -7.61
CA ARG A 23 12.61 11.52 -8.25
C ARG A 23 13.47 10.64 -7.34
N MET A 24 14.38 11.23 -6.58
CA MET A 24 15.20 10.50 -5.60
C MET A 24 14.35 9.95 -4.46
N GLU A 25 13.46 10.77 -3.90
CA GLU A 25 12.50 10.37 -2.87
C GLU A 25 11.60 9.21 -3.35
N GLU A 26 11.08 9.29 -4.58
CA GLU A 26 10.27 8.21 -5.15
C GLU A 26 11.07 6.90 -5.28
N ARG A 27 12.35 6.98 -5.71
CA ARG A 27 13.23 5.81 -5.78
C ARG A 27 13.49 5.21 -4.41
N LEU A 28 13.72 6.04 -3.38
CA LEU A 28 13.92 5.60 -2.00
C LEU A 28 12.67 4.92 -1.44
N LEU A 29 11.49 5.50 -1.65
CA LEU A 29 10.22 4.89 -1.24
C LEU A 29 9.99 3.53 -1.91
N GLY A 30 10.32 3.42 -3.20
CA GLY A 30 10.25 2.15 -3.92
C GLY A 30 11.25 1.11 -3.40
N ALA A 31 12.45 1.53 -3.02
CA ALA A 31 13.45 0.65 -2.42
C ALA A 31 13.02 0.16 -1.02
N ARG A 32 12.53 1.07 -0.17
CA ARG A 32 12.01 0.73 1.17
C ARG A 32 10.84 -0.25 1.07
N PHE A 33 9.90 -0.02 0.13
CA PHE A 33 8.81 -0.97 -0.13
C PHE A 33 9.33 -2.37 -0.50
N ARG A 34 10.29 -2.48 -1.42
CA ARG A 34 10.84 -3.79 -1.83
C ARG A 34 11.53 -4.51 -0.68
N LEU A 35 12.27 -3.77 0.15
CA LEU A 35 12.93 -4.33 1.33
C LEU A 35 11.89 -4.88 2.33
N ILE A 36 10.89 -4.08 2.69
CA ILE A 36 9.82 -4.51 3.60
C ILE A 36 9.10 -5.72 3.02
N ASN A 37 8.72 -5.67 1.74
CA ASN A 37 8.05 -6.77 1.07
C ASN A 37 8.89 -8.06 1.14
N GLN A 38 10.20 -7.99 0.89
CA GLN A 38 11.10 -9.14 1.05
C GLN A 38 11.11 -9.67 2.48
N GLN A 39 11.26 -8.78 3.48
CA GLN A 39 11.25 -9.17 4.89
C GLN A 39 9.96 -9.92 5.25
N LEU A 40 8.80 -9.43 4.81
CA LEU A 40 7.51 -10.08 5.06
C LEU A 40 7.41 -11.49 4.43
N TYR A 41 8.13 -11.76 3.34
CA TYR A 41 8.18 -13.10 2.73
C TYR A 41 9.22 -14.03 3.37
N THR A 42 10.22 -13.49 4.06
CA THR A 42 11.35 -14.26 4.61
C THR A 42 11.35 -14.35 6.13
N SER A 43 10.34 -13.79 6.80
CA SER A 43 10.23 -13.76 8.26
C SER A 43 8.94 -14.45 8.72
N SER A 44 8.90 -14.84 9.99
CA SER A 44 7.68 -15.37 10.61
C SER A 44 6.61 -14.27 10.73
N SER A 45 5.34 -14.68 10.83
CA SER A 45 4.22 -13.76 11.07
C SER A 45 4.39 -12.95 12.37
N ARG A 46 4.94 -13.58 13.41
CA ARG A 46 5.31 -12.92 14.67
C ARG A 46 6.36 -11.82 14.48
N GLU A 47 7.37 -12.05 13.65
CA GLU A 47 8.37 -11.03 13.33
C GLU A 47 7.79 -9.90 12.48
N ALA A 48 6.93 -10.23 11.52
CA ALA A 48 6.19 -9.23 10.74
C ALA A 48 5.29 -8.35 11.64
N ALA A 49 4.59 -8.97 12.61
CA ALA A 49 3.80 -8.26 13.61
C ALA A 49 4.68 -7.30 14.44
N ARG A 50 5.83 -7.77 14.92
CA ARG A 50 6.80 -6.93 15.66
C ARG A 50 7.33 -5.78 14.81
N LEU A 51 7.65 -6.03 13.54
CA LEU A 51 8.09 -4.97 12.61
C LEU A 51 7.06 -3.84 12.55
N PHE A 52 5.79 -4.17 12.29
CA PHE A 52 4.74 -3.16 12.18
C PHE A 52 4.35 -2.49 13.50
N GLN A 53 4.54 -3.18 14.64
CA GLN A 53 4.39 -2.57 15.96
C GLN A 53 5.51 -1.56 16.25
N SER A 54 6.76 -1.91 15.90
CA SER A 54 7.94 -1.08 16.14
C SER A 54 8.08 0.10 15.17
N ASP A 55 7.63 -0.07 13.92
CA ASP A 55 7.65 0.95 12.87
C ASP A 55 6.27 1.01 12.19
N PRO A 56 5.33 1.82 12.73
CA PRO A 56 4.03 2.05 12.10
C PRO A 56 4.13 2.68 10.70
N GLU A 57 5.24 3.36 10.39
CA GLU A 57 5.49 3.93 9.06
C GLU A 57 5.86 2.85 8.04
N ALA A 58 6.52 1.76 8.46
CA ALA A 58 6.79 0.60 7.59
C ALA A 58 5.49 0.03 7.02
N PHE A 59 4.46 -0.10 7.85
CA PHE A 59 3.15 -0.57 7.40
C PHE A 59 2.53 0.35 6.35
N ARG A 60 2.54 1.67 6.59
CA ARG A 60 2.05 2.66 5.61
C ARG A 60 2.85 2.64 4.31
N THR A 61 4.17 2.51 4.42
CA THR A 61 5.08 2.42 3.26
C THR A 61 4.80 1.16 2.45
N TYR A 62 4.61 0.02 3.14
CA TYR A 62 4.23 -1.25 2.53
C TYR A 62 2.93 -1.10 1.74
N HIS A 63 1.85 -0.63 2.35
CA HIS A 63 0.55 -0.48 1.69
C HIS A 63 0.58 0.53 0.54
N ARG A 64 1.28 1.67 0.69
CA ARG A 64 1.43 2.65 -0.39
C ARG A 64 2.18 2.05 -1.58
N GLY A 65 3.25 1.30 -1.32
CA GLY A 65 4.00 0.59 -2.35
C GLY A 65 3.16 -0.49 -3.02
N PHE A 66 2.45 -1.30 -2.24
CA PHE A 66 1.55 -2.35 -2.74
C PHE A 66 0.43 -1.77 -3.62
N ALA A 67 -0.25 -0.72 -3.18
CA ALA A 67 -1.29 -0.05 -3.95
C ALA A 67 -0.76 0.50 -5.30
N ARG A 68 0.45 1.08 -5.30
CA ARG A 68 1.12 1.51 -6.53
C ARG A 68 1.43 0.34 -7.48
N GLN A 69 1.85 -0.81 -6.95
CA GLN A 69 2.10 -2.02 -7.76
C GLN A 69 0.81 -2.55 -8.36
N VAL A 70 -0.22 -2.74 -7.53
CA VAL A 70 -1.54 -3.24 -7.95
C VAL A 70 -2.18 -2.35 -9.01
N GLY A 71 -2.00 -1.02 -8.94
CA GLY A 71 -2.49 -0.09 -9.95
C GLY A 71 -1.89 -0.28 -11.35
N ARG A 72 -0.78 -1.03 -11.47
CA ARG A 72 -0.15 -1.35 -12.77
C ARG A 72 -0.56 -2.71 -13.32
N TRP A 73 -1.23 -3.53 -12.52
CA TRP A 73 -1.60 -4.88 -12.95
C TRP A 73 -2.76 -4.80 -13.96
N PRO A 74 -2.75 -5.63 -15.02
CA PRO A 74 -3.84 -5.67 -15.99
C PRO A 74 -5.16 -6.11 -15.34
N GLU A 75 -5.08 -6.90 -14.26
CA GLU A 75 -6.23 -7.32 -13.49
C GLU A 75 -5.89 -7.37 -12.00
N ASN A 76 -6.70 -6.71 -11.17
CA ASN A 76 -6.59 -6.79 -9.72
C ASN A 76 -7.32 -8.05 -9.20
N PRO A 77 -6.64 -8.97 -8.50
CA PRO A 77 -7.26 -10.22 -8.01
C PRO A 77 -8.44 -9.97 -7.06
N VAL A 78 -8.38 -8.93 -6.22
CA VAL A 78 -9.48 -8.54 -5.33
C VAL A 78 -10.75 -8.20 -6.12
N GLN A 79 -10.60 -7.55 -7.28
CA GLN A 79 -11.74 -7.26 -8.15
C GLN A 79 -12.35 -8.53 -8.77
N ARG A 80 -11.53 -9.52 -9.10
CA ARG A 80 -12.02 -10.83 -9.55
C ARG A 80 -12.81 -11.54 -8.45
N ILE A 81 -12.29 -11.54 -7.22
CA ILE A 81 -12.94 -12.15 -6.07
C ILE A 81 -14.28 -11.45 -5.77
N ILE A 82 -14.32 -10.12 -5.84
CA ILE A 82 -15.58 -9.36 -5.69
C ILE A 82 -16.59 -9.76 -6.78
N ARG A 83 -16.17 -9.81 -8.06
CA ARG A 83 -17.05 -10.26 -9.17
C ARG A 83 -17.53 -11.69 -8.96
N TYR A 84 -16.65 -12.56 -8.47
CA TYR A 84 -16.98 -13.93 -8.12
C TYR A 84 -18.07 -13.94 -7.05
N LEU A 85 -17.85 -13.32 -5.89
CA LEU A 85 -18.77 -13.33 -4.75
C LEU A 85 -20.14 -12.71 -5.08
N ARG A 86 -20.19 -11.65 -5.90
CA ARG A 86 -21.45 -11.03 -6.34
C ARG A 86 -22.38 -11.96 -7.11
N ARG A 87 -21.86 -13.03 -7.70
CA ARG A 87 -22.64 -14.05 -8.43
C ARG A 87 -23.02 -15.24 -7.55
N ARG A 88 -22.73 -15.20 -6.25
CA ARG A 88 -23.07 -16.25 -5.28
C ARG A 88 -24.15 -15.78 -4.32
N PRO A 89 -24.83 -16.70 -3.61
CA PRO A 89 -25.75 -16.33 -2.55
C PRO A 89 -25.09 -15.42 -1.51
N ALA A 90 -25.80 -14.36 -1.10
CA ALA A 90 -25.34 -13.45 -0.07
C ALA A 90 -25.27 -14.10 1.32
N SER A 91 -25.90 -15.27 1.49
CA SER A 91 -25.85 -16.09 2.70
C SER A 91 -24.49 -16.73 2.96
N LEU A 92 -23.62 -16.82 1.95
CA LEU A 92 -22.26 -17.31 2.17
C LEU A 92 -21.50 -16.35 3.08
N VAL A 93 -20.87 -16.91 4.11
CA VAL A 93 -19.95 -16.19 5.00
C VAL A 93 -18.54 -16.29 4.42
N VAL A 94 -17.84 -15.17 4.38
CA VAL A 94 -16.48 -15.06 3.81
C VAL A 94 -15.51 -14.68 4.93
N ALA A 95 -14.34 -15.29 4.95
CA ALA A 95 -13.21 -14.85 5.75
C ALA A 95 -12.13 -14.30 4.79
N ASP A 96 -11.67 -13.08 5.06
CA ASP A 96 -10.68 -12.34 4.28
C ASP A 96 -9.40 -12.20 5.12
N PHE A 97 -8.42 -13.06 4.86
CA PHE A 97 -7.14 -13.13 5.57
C PHE A 97 -6.10 -12.28 4.85
N GLY A 98 -5.58 -11.25 5.53
CA GLY A 98 -4.77 -10.20 4.91
C GLY A 98 -5.64 -9.16 4.22
N CYS A 99 -6.74 -8.79 4.87
CA CYS A 99 -7.83 -8.00 4.28
C CYS A 99 -7.47 -6.54 3.97
N GLY A 100 -6.37 -6.01 4.53
CA GLY A 100 -5.95 -4.62 4.36
C GLY A 100 -7.06 -3.62 4.68
N ASP A 101 -7.50 -2.86 3.69
CA ASP A 101 -8.56 -1.85 3.79
C ASP A 101 -9.99 -2.43 3.78
N CYS A 102 -10.13 -3.76 3.83
CA CYS A 102 -11.40 -4.49 3.78
C CYS A 102 -12.20 -4.23 2.49
N LYS A 103 -11.53 -4.06 1.35
CA LYS A 103 -12.19 -3.78 0.06
C LYS A 103 -13.26 -4.80 -0.32
N ILE A 104 -13.05 -6.09 -0.03
CA ILE A 104 -14.04 -7.13 -0.30
C ILE A 104 -15.32 -6.87 0.51
N ALA A 105 -15.19 -6.70 1.83
CA ALA A 105 -16.31 -6.43 2.73
C ALA A 105 -17.09 -5.15 2.37
N GLY A 106 -16.41 -4.13 1.84
CA GLY A 106 -17.07 -2.90 1.36
C GLY A 106 -17.81 -3.06 0.02
N SER A 107 -17.56 -4.14 -0.73
CA SER A 107 -17.98 -4.28 -2.12
C SER A 107 -19.03 -5.37 -2.38
N VAL A 108 -19.36 -6.19 -1.37
CA VAL A 108 -20.28 -7.33 -1.47
C VAL A 108 -21.34 -7.30 -0.38
N ARG A 109 -22.44 -8.03 -0.59
CA ARG A 109 -23.53 -8.18 0.40
C ARG A 109 -23.29 -9.28 1.43
N ASN A 110 -22.33 -10.15 1.17
CA ASN A 110 -21.95 -11.25 2.06
C ASN A 110 -21.50 -10.71 3.43
N LYS A 111 -21.71 -11.49 4.48
CA LYS A 111 -21.00 -11.28 5.75
C LYS A 111 -19.54 -11.62 5.51
N VAL A 112 -18.65 -10.62 5.65
CA VAL A 112 -17.21 -10.79 5.49
C VAL A 112 -16.52 -10.52 6.82
N HIS A 113 -15.78 -11.50 7.33
CA HIS A 113 -14.88 -11.36 8.46
C HIS A 113 -13.51 -10.95 7.94
N CYS A 114 -12.97 -9.85 8.45
CA CYS A 114 -11.74 -9.25 7.97
C CYS A 114 -10.64 -9.44 9.00
N PHE A 115 -9.53 -10.06 8.61
CA PHE A 115 -8.41 -10.40 9.48
C PHE A 115 -7.12 -9.79 8.93
N ASP A 116 -6.36 -9.11 9.77
CA ASP A 116 -5.05 -8.55 9.38
C ASP A 116 -4.17 -8.32 10.61
N LEU A 117 -2.87 -8.09 10.40
CA LEU A 117 -1.92 -7.75 11.45
C LEU A 117 -2.11 -6.31 11.94
N VAL A 118 -2.68 -5.42 11.10
CA VAL A 118 -2.85 -4.00 11.42
C VAL A 118 -4.21 -3.49 10.92
N PRO A 119 -4.96 -2.72 11.74
CA PRO A 119 -6.31 -2.30 11.38
C PRO A 119 -6.30 -1.03 10.51
N LEU A 120 -6.42 -1.18 9.19
CA LEU A 120 -6.66 -0.06 8.25
C LEU A 120 -8.13 0.36 8.15
N SER A 121 -9.03 -0.44 8.71
CA SER A 121 -10.47 -0.24 8.70
C SER A 121 -11.04 -0.69 10.04
N PRO A 122 -12.13 -0.07 10.54
CA PRO A 122 -12.77 -0.49 11.79
C PRO A 122 -13.39 -1.90 11.70
N ARG A 123 -13.43 -2.50 10.50
CA ARG A 123 -13.92 -3.88 10.28
C ARG A 123 -12.84 -4.94 10.52
N VAL A 124 -11.57 -4.55 10.65
CA VAL A 124 -10.46 -5.47 10.83
C VAL A 124 -10.46 -6.03 12.24
N THR A 125 -10.49 -7.35 12.34
CA THR A 125 -10.07 -8.09 13.53
C THR A 125 -8.55 -8.25 13.46
N VAL A 126 -7.84 -7.65 14.41
CA VAL A 126 -6.38 -7.74 14.47
C VAL A 126 -5.97 -9.12 14.98
N CYS A 127 -5.18 -9.85 14.21
CA CYS A 127 -4.72 -11.18 14.57
C CYS A 127 -3.47 -11.60 13.79
N ASP A 128 -2.69 -12.52 14.37
CA ASP A 128 -1.71 -13.30 13.62
C ASP A 128 -2.45 -14.46 12.92
N MET A 129 -2.52 -14.42 11.59
CA MET A 129 -3.25 -15.41 10.79
C MET A 129 -2.71 -16.84 10.93
N ALA A 130 -1.49 -17.03 11.45
CA ALA A 130 -0.97 -18.35 11.77
C ALA A 130 -1.63 -18.99 13.01
N GLU A 131 -2.34 -18.19 13.82
CA GLU A 131 -2.94 -18.58 15.10
C GLU A 131 -4.48 -18.40 15.09
N VAL A 132 -5.10 -18.32 13.89
CA VAL A 132 -6.55 -18.09 13.67
C VAL A 132 -7.28 -19.36 13.24
#